data_AF-A0A1R0WRR2-F1
#
_entry.id   AF-A0A1R0WRR2-F1
#
_cell.length_a   1.000
_cell.length_b   1.000
_cell.length_c   1.000
_cell.angle_alpha   90.00
_cell.angle_beta   90.00
_cell.angle_gamma   90.00
#
_symmetry.space_group_name_H-M   'P 1'
#
loop_
_entity.id
_entity.type
_entity.pdbx_description
1 polymer ?
#
loop_
_entity_poly.entity_id
_entity_poly.type
_entity_poly.pdbx_seq_one_letter_code
_entity_poly.pdbx_strand_id
1 'polypeptide(L)'
;MYENHRFTEPFSDRSLSALKADCEQCFGLCCAALPFAASVDFARDKDAGQPCHNLQSDFRCGVHTELRELGYRGCTVYDCFGAGQKISQVTYAGEDWRKKPKTAKQMFEVFPIMWHLHELLWYLHESLNLEITRTIHTELQTALDETEQLTLLNPEALIKVDVSAHRAKINMLLLQVSEIVRTDARRKLKKSTKNFSRGADLMGAKLKGADLRGANLRGAYLIAADLRDADLRGADLIGADFRDTDLRGANLAEALFLTQAQINAAKGNTLTKLPAALLCPDHWHSH
;
A
#
# COMPACT_ATOMS: atom_id res chain seq x y z
N MET A 1 -7.20 42.33 6.08
CA MET A 1 -7.44 41.72 4.75
C MET A 1 -6.78 40.35 4.78
N TYR A 2 -7.56 39.33 5.14
CA TYR A 2 -7.12 37.93 5.12
C TYR A 2 -7.72 37.33 3.86
N GLU A 3 -6.89 37.04 2.87
CA GLU A 3 -7.33 36.34 1.66
C GLU A 3 -7.39 34.84 1.95
N ASN A 4 -8.61 34.32 1.94
CA ASN A 4 -8.92 32.91 1.87
C ASN A 4 -8.31 32.32 0.58
N HIS A 5 -7.25 31.54 0.71
CA HIS A 5 -6.86 30.61 -0.35
C HIS A 5 -7.95 29.53 -0.48
N ARG A 6 -8.69 29.66 -1.58
CA ARG A 6 -9.68 28.70 -2.06
C ARG A 6 -9.04 27.33 -2.17
N PHE A 7 -9.57 26.38 -1.40
CA PHE A 7 -9.50 24.97 -1.71
C PHE A 7 -10.07 24.78 -3.12
N THR A 8 -9.18 24.53 -4.09
CA THR A 8 -9.56 23.84 -5.32
C THR A 8 -10.13 22.49 -4.90
N GLU A 9 -11.37 22.21 -5.27
CA GLU A 9 -12.00 20.92 -5.00
C GLU A 9 -11.07 19.79 -5.46
N PRO A 10 -10.69 18.85 -4.57
CA PRO A 10 -9.78 17.79 -4.94
C PRO A 10 -10.50 16.87 -5.92
N PHE A 11 -9.76 16.39 -6.94
CA PHE A 11 -10.16 15.18 -7.66
C PHE A 11 -10.61 14.13 -6.64
N SER A 12 -11.81 13.60 -6.85
CA SER A 12 -12.66 13.10 -5.78
C SER A 12 -12.01 11.98 -4.97
N ASP A 13 -12.14 12.07 -3.64
CA ASP A 13 -12.01 11.02 -2.62
C ASP A 13 -12.49 9.61 -3.10
N ARG A 14 -13.41 9.58 -4.07
CA ARG A 14 -13.87 8.35 -4.74
C ARG A 14 -12.76 7.52 -5.39
N SER A 15 -11.74 8.09 -6.03
CA SER A 15 -10.75 7.30 -6.77
C SER A 15 -9.85 6.47 -5.85
N LEU A 16 -9.35 7.06 -4.75
CA LEU A 16 -8.60 6.31 -3.73
C LEU A 16 -9.52 5.36 -2.95
N SER A 17 -10.79 5.72 -2.75
CA SER A 17 -11.76 4.82 -2.10
C SER A 17 -11.96 3.50 -2.87
N ALA A 18 -11.92 3.53 -4.20
CA ALA A 18 -12.02 2.34 -5.05
C ALA A 18 -10.81 1.37 -4.92
N LEU A 19 -9.66 1.89 -4.48
CA LEU A 19 -8.44 1.13 -4.24
C LEU A 19 -8.31 0.64 -2.79
N LYS A 20 -9.22 1.01 -1.89
CA LYS A 20 -9.28 0.40 -0.55
C LYS A 20 -9.85 -1.01 -0.68
N ALA A 21 -9.21 -1.98 -0.02
CA ALA A 21 -9.71 -3.35 -0.06
C ALA A 21 -11.11 -3.46 0.54
N ASP A 22 -12.06 -3.96 -0.27
CA ASP A 22 -13.40 -4.31 0.17
C ASP A 22 -13.61 -5.81 -0.04
N CYS A 23 -13.46 -6.56 1.05
CA CYS A 23 -13.56 -8.02 1.00
C CYS A 23 -15.01 -8.50 0.79
N GLU A 24 -16.03 -7.68 1.06
CA GLU A 24 -17.43 -8.05 0.81
C GLU A 24 -17.76 -8.08 -0.69
N GLN A 25 -17.00 -7.32 -1.48
CA GLN A 25 -17.09 -7.29 -2.94
C GLN A 25 -16.08 -8.24 -3.62
N CYS A 26 -15.38 -9.09 -2.86
CA CYS A 26 -14.34 -9.97 -3.39
C CYS A 26 -14.70 -11.46 -3.26
N PHE A 27 -14.21 -12.29 -4.18
CA PHE A 27 -14.25 -13.76 -4.07
C PHE A 27 -13.16 -14.33 -3.15
N GLY A 28 -12.70 -13.59 -2.14
CA GLY A 28 -11.72 -14.08 -1.15
C GLY A 28 -10.37 -14.45 -1.77
N LEU A 29 -9.95 -13.76 -2.83
CA LEU A 29 -8.82 -14.15 -3.68
C LEU A 29 -7.49 -14.20 -2.92
N CYS A 30 -7.23 -13.27 -1.99
CA CYS A 30 -6.02 -13.33 -1.14
C CYS A 30 -5.98 -14.60 -0.26
N CYS A 31 -7.15 -15.06 0.21
CA CYS A 31 -7.28 -16.25 1.05
C CYS A 31 -7.27 -17.56 0.25
N ALA A 32 -7.64 -17.51 -1.03
CA ALA A 32 -7.72 -18.68 -1.90
C ALA A 32 -6.48 -18.85 -2.79
N ALA A 33 -6.07 -17.81 -3.50
CA ALA A 33 -5.02 -17.88 -4.52
C ALA A 33 -3.62 -17.97 -3.92
N LEU A 34 -3.31 -17.18 -2.89
CA LEU A 34 -1.93 -16.99 -2.42
C LEU A 34 -1.50 -18.06 -1.42
N PRO A 35 -0.30 -18.63 -1.54
CA PRO A 35 0.24 -19.55 -0.54
C PRO A 35 0.72 -18.80 0.71
N PHE A 36 0.83 -19.51 1.83
CA PHE A 36 1.61 -19.07 2.98
C PHE A 36 2.18 -20.27 3.73
N ALA A 37 3.35 -20.09 4.34
CA ALA A 37 4.01 -21.13 5.13
C ALA A 37 3.83 -20.86 6.62
N ALA A 38 3.69 -21.94 7.41
CA ALA A 38 3.63 -21.85 8.86
C ALA A 38 4.85 -21.09 9.39
N SER A 39 4.60 -20.03 10.17
CA SER A 39 5.61 -19.08 10.65
C SER A 39 5.04 -18.26 11.81
N VAL A 40 5.80 -17.27 12.30
CA VAL A 40 5.30 -16.30 13.28
C VAL A 40 4.12 -15.48 12.76
N ASP A 41 3.96 -15.38 11.44
CA ASP A 41 2.90 -14.61 10.79
C ASP A 41 1.69 -15.45 10.39
N PHE A 42 1.86 -16.78 10.30
CA PHE A 42 0.82 -17.71 9.87
C PHE A 42 0.87 -19.00 10.70
N ALA A 43 -0.20 -19.31 11.43
CA ALA A 43 -0.28 -20.48 12.31
C ALA A 43 -0.21 -21.83 11.57
N ARG A 44 -0.43 -21.85 10.26
CA ARG A 44 -0.50 -23.05 9.42
C ARG A 44 0.04 -22.75 8.03
N ASP A 45 0.47 -23.80 7.35
CA ASP A 45 0.73 -23.77 5.91
C ASP A 45 -0.58 -23.77 5.11
N LYS A 46 -0.47 -23.30 3.87
CA LYS A 46 -1.49 -23.37 2.85
C LYS A 46 -0.87 -23.27 1.48
N ASP A 47 -1.21 -24.21 0.60
CA ASP A 47 -0.77 -24.17 -0.80
C ASP A 47 -1.47 -23.05 -1.59
N ALA A 48 -0.86 -22.70 -2.72
CA ALA A 48 -1.46 -21.77 -3.68
C ALA A 48 -2.72 -22.40 -4.29
N GLY A 49 -3.79 -21.63 -4.39
CA GLY A 49 -5.10 -22.09 -4.89
C GLY A 49 -5.91 -22.96 -3.91
N GLN A 50 -5.35 -23.36 -2.77
CA GLN A 50 -6.10 -23.98 -1.69
C GLN A 50 -6.80 -22.88 -0.86
N PRO A 51 -8.13 -22.89 -0.70
CA PRO A 51 -8.82 -21.95 0.17
C PRO A 51 -8.36 -22.04 1.63
N CYS A 52 -8.13 -20.90 2.28
CA CYS A 52 -7.88 -20.86 3.71
C CYS A 52 -9.04 -21.52 4.48
N HIS A 53 -8.74 -22.28 5.53
CA HIS A 53 -9.76 -22.98 6.32
C HIS A 53 -10.76 -22.04 7.02
N ASN A 54 -10.34 -20.78 7.24
CA ASN A 54 -11.20 -19.71 7.77
C ASN A 54 -12.06 -19.02 6.69
N LEU A 55 -11.90 -19.37 5.40
CA LEU A 55 -12.65 -18.74 4.31
C LEU A 55 -14.07 -19.31 4.23
N GLN A 56 -15.05 -18.51 4.60
CA GLN A 56 -16.47 -18.88 4.61
C GLN A 56 -17.05 -19.03 3.20
N SER A 57 -18.26 -19.58 3.10
CA SER A 57 -18.96 -19.84 1.84
C SER A 57 -19.28 -18.56 1.04
N ASP A 58 -19.37 -17.42 1.72
CA ASP A 58 -19.58 -16.09 1.17
C ASP A 58 -18.28 -15.33 0.85
N PHE A 59 -17.14 -16.02 0.92
CA PHE A 59 -15.79 -15.49 0.67
C PHE A 59 -15.22 -14.53 1.73
N ARG A 60 -15.91 -14.35 2.86
CA ARG A 60 -15.37 -13.58 3.98
C ARG A 60 -14.51 -14.45 4.89
N CYS A 61 -13.59 -13.81 5.60
CA CYS A 61 -12.80 -14.49 6.62
C CYS A 61 -13.61 -14.60 7.91
N GLY A 62 -13.89 -15.82 8.36
CA GLY A 62 -14.72 -16.07 9.54
C GLY A 62 -14.09 -15.68 10.88
N VAL A 63 -12.81 -15.29 10.87
CA VAL A 63 -12.06 -14.86 12.07
C VAL A 63 -11.35 -13.53 11.87
N HIS A 64 -11.86 -12.68 10.96
CA HIS A 64 -11.17 -11.45 10.54
C HIS A 64 -10.74 -10.53 11.69
N THR A 65 -11.60 -10.42 12.72
CA THR A 65 -11.37 -9.60 13.92
C THR A 65 -10.40 -10.21 14.92
N GLU A 66 -10.05 -11.49 14.77
CA GLU A 66 -9.22 -12.28 15.71
C GLU A 66 -7.95 -12.81 15.02
N LEU A 67 -7.61 -12.28 13.83
CA LEU A 67 -6.51 -12.80 13.02
C LEU A 67 -5.19 -12.79 13.78
N ARG A 68 -4.89 -11.77 14.59
CA ARG A 68 -3.60 -11.68 15.29
C ARG A 68 -3.51 -12.69 16.43
N GLU A 69 -4.58 -12.81 17.20
CA GLU A 69 -4.73 -13.72 18.33
C GLU A 69 -4.61 -15.18 17.89
N LEU A 70 -5.13 -15.48 16.69
CA LEU A 70 -5.11 -16.82 16.11
C LEU A 70 -3.86 -17.10 15.27
N GLY A 71 -2.86 -16.22 15.28
CA GLY A 71 -1.57 -16.42 14.61
C GLY A 71 -1.58 -16.17 13.10
N TYR A 72 -2.46 -15.30 12.61
CA TYR A 72 -2.57 -14.84 11.21
C TYR A 72 -2.19 -13.37 11.06
N ARG A 73 -1.14 -12.91 11.77
CA ARG A 73 -0.60 -11.54 11.64
C ARG A 73 -0.31 -11.19 10.18
N GLY A 74 0.19 -12.15 9.41
CA GLY A 74 0.47 -12.02 7.98
C GLY A 74 -0.73 -11.56 7.15
N CYS A 75 -1.94 -12.02 7.48
CA CYS A 75 -3.17 -11.56 6.81
C CYS A 75 -3.49 -10.09 7.13
N THR A 76 -3.13 -9.60 8.31
CA THR A 76 -3.39 -8.20 8.70
C THR A 76 -2.38 -7.21 8.13
N VAL A 77 -1.22 -7.68 7.67
CA VAL A 77 -0.17 -6.86 7.05
C VAL A 77 -0.13 -7.02 5.53
N TYR A 78 -1.19 -7.60 4.95
CA TYR A 78 -1.39 -7.71 3.52
C TYR A 78 -2.51 -6.76 3.08
N ASP A 79 -2.29 -6.01 2.01
CA ASP A 79 -3.30 -5.18 1.36
C ASP A 79 -3.36 -5.55 -0.12
N CYS A 80 -4.56 -5.71 -0.67
CA CYS A 80 -4.75 -6.05 -2.08
C CYS A 80 -4.95 -4.82 -2.97
N PHE A 81 -4.97 -3.61 -2.42
CA PHE A 81 -5.25 -2.36 -3.13
C PHE A 81 -6.55 -2.40 -3.95
N GLY A 82 -7.51 -3.19 -3.48
CA GLY A 82 -8.78 -3.39 -4.14
C GLY A 82 -8.78 -4.30 -5.38
N ALA A 83 -7.64 -4.92 -5.71
CA ALA A 83 -7.53 -5.83 -6.86
C ALA A 83 -8.51 -7.01 -6.76
N GLY A 84 -8.78 -7.46 -5.53
CA GLY A 84 -9.73 -8.53 -5.26
C GLY A 84 -11.15 -8.21 -5.74
N GLN A 85 -11.68 -7.04 -5.36
CA GLN A 85 -13.01 -6.63 -5.83
C GLN A 85 -13.02 -6.26 -7.32
N LYS A 86 -11.92 -5.73 -7.87
CA LYS A 86 -11.82 -5.45 -9.31
C LYS A 86 -12.00 -6.71 -10.13
N ILE A 87 -11.30 -7.79 -9.77
CA ILE A 87 -11.42 -9.07 -10.48
C ILE A 87 -12.84 -9.62 -10.34
N SER A 88 -13.37 -9.56 -9.12
CA SER A 88 -14.64 -10.20 -8.80
C SER A 88 -15.82 -9.51 -9.50
N GLN A 89 -15.87 -8.18 -9.44
CA GLN A 89 -16.99 -7.40 -9.92
C GLN A 89 -16.84 -7.00 -11.40
N VAL A 90 -15.63 -6.71 -11.86
CA VAL A 90 -15.40 -6.17 -13.20
C VAL A 90 -14.86 -7.25 -14.15
N THR A 91 -13.74 -7.88 -13.83
CA THR A 91 -13.08 -8.83 -14.74
C THR A 91 -13.93 -10.08 -14.99
N TYR A 92 -14.63 -10.58 -13.97
CA TYR A 92 -15.48 -11.77 -14.07
C TYR A 92 -16.97 -11.48 -13.87
N ALA A 93 -17.37 -10.22 -13.84
CA ALA A 93 -18.77 -9.79 -13.81
C ALA A 93 -19.65 -10.50 -12.75
N GLY A 94 -19.11 -10.74 -11.55
CA GLY A 94 -19.84 -11.40 -10.45
C GLY A 94 -19.84 -12.93 -10.49
N GLU A 95 -19.21 -13.57 -11.48
CA GLU A 95 -19.13 -15.03 -11.58
C GLU A 95 -17.98 -15.58 -10.75
N ASP A 96 -18.29 -16.18 -9.59
CA ASP A 96 -17.27 -16.66 -8.66
C ASP A 96 -16.66 -18.03 -9.02
N TRP A 97 -15.42 -18.25 -8.56
CA TRP A 97 -14.65 -19.47 -8.83
C TRP A 97 -15.22 -20.73 -8.15
N ARG A 98 -16.12 -20.62 -7.17
CA ARG A 98 -16.78 -21.80 -6.57
C ARG A 98 -17.94 -22.28 -7.43
N LYS A 99 -18.73 -21.37 -8.00
CA LYS A 99 -19.82 -21.67 -8.94
C LYS A 99 -19.29 -22.09 -10.31
N LYS A 100 -18.16 -21.54 -10.74
CA LYS A 100 -17.47 -21.93 -11.97
C LYS A 100 -16.03 -22.40 -11.69
N PRO A 101 -15.81 -23.62 -11.18
CA PRO A 101 -14.47 -24.12 -10.84
C PRO A 101 -13.46 -24.10 -12.00
N LYS A 102 -13.93 -24.12 -13.25
CA LYS A 102 -13.08 -24.02 -14.45
C LYS A 102 -12.37 -22.67 -14.57
N THR A 103 -12.88 -21.59 -13.98
CA THR A 103 -12.26 -20.25 -14.03
C THR A 103 -11.30 -20.00 -12.86
N ALA A 104 -11.30 -20.85 -11.83
CA ALA A 104 -10.52 -20.65 -10.61
C ALA A 104 -9.02 -20.45 -10.87
N LYS A 105 -8.42 -21.33 -11.68
CA LYS A 105 -6.99 -21.26 -12.03
C LYS A 105 -6.65 -19.92 -12.69
N GLN A 106 -7.45 -19.50 -13.67
CA GLN A 106 -7.25 -18.24 -14.38
C GLN A 106 -7.42 -17.03 -13.46
N MET A 107 -8.45 -17.02 -12.61
CA MET A 107 -8.64 -15.95 -11.61
C MET A 107 -7.43 -15.82 -10.68
N PHE A 108 -6.87 -16.95 -10.23
CA PHE A 108 -5.72 -16.96 -9.33
C PHE A 108 -4.44 -16.52 -10.03
N GLU A 109 -4.28 -16.80 -11.33
CA GLU A 109 -3.17 -16.29 -12.16
C GLU A 109 -3.29 -14.79 -12.44
N VAL A 110 -4.52 -14.29 -12.65
CA VAL A 110 -4.81 -12.86 -12.87
C VAL A 110 -4.61 -12.03 -11.59
N PHE A 111 -4.84 -12.62 -10.42
CA PHE A 111 -4.83 -11.88 -9.15
C PHE A 111 -3.52 -11.14 -8.83
N PRO A 112 -2.34 -11.77 -8.88
CA PRO A 112 -1.07 -11.07 -8.66
C PRO A 112 -0.81 -9.94 -9.68
N ILE A 113 -1.25 -10.11 -10.93
CA ILE A 113 -1.11 -9.09 -11.98
C ILE A 113 -1.96 -7.86 -11.63
N MET A 114 -3.23 -8.09 -11.31
CA MET A 114 -4.13 -7.00 -10.91
C MET A 114 -3.66 -6.31 -9.63
N TRP A 115 -3.14 -7.08 -8.67
CA TRP A 115 -2.53 -6.55 -7.45
C TRP A 115 -1.42 -5.56 -7.75
N HIS A 116 -0.48 -5.93 -8.62
CA HIS A 116 0.60 -5.05 -9.01
C HIS A 116 0.12 -3.80 -9.75
N LEU A 117 -0.89 -3.90 -10.62
CA LEU A 117 -1.46 -2.73 -11.31
C LEU A 117 -2.15 -1.78 -10.32
N HIS A 118 -2.93 -2.33 -9.38
CA HIS A 118 -3.63 -1.55 -8.36
C HIS A 118 -2.69 -0.85 -7.38
N GLU A 119 -1.58 -1.49 -7.01
CA GLU A 119 -0.53 -0.84 -6.23
C GLU A 119 0.06 0.38 -6.98
N LEU A 120 0.25 0.26 -8.30
CA LEU A 120 0.74 1.37 -9.12
C LEU A 120 -0.30 2.49 -9.24
N LEU A 121 -1.59 2.15 -9.38
CA LEU A 121 -2.68 3.13 -9.35
C LEU A 121 -2.69 3.90 -8.03
N TRP A 122 -2.45 3.23 -6.89
CA TRP A 122 -2.36 3.87 -5.59
C TRP A 122 -1.28 4.96 -5.57
N TYR A 123 -0.05 4.63 -6.00
CA TYR A 123 1.05 5.60 -6.04
C TYR A 123 0.81 6.74 -7.04
N LEU A 124 0.18 6.46 -8.19
CA LEU A 124 -0.11 7.46 -9.21
C LEU A 124 -1.20 8.45 -8.74
N HIS A 125 -2.26 7.96 -8.09
CA HIS A 125 -3.28 8.83 -7.49
C HIS A 125 -2.70 9.71 -6.38
N GLU A 126 -1.87 9.14 -5.49
CA GLU A 126 -1.17 9.94 -4.49
C GLU A 126 -0.32 11.03 -5.16
N SER A 127 0.44 10.67 -6.20
CA SER A 127 1.30 11.61 -6.94
C SER A 127 0.51 12.76 -7.57
N LEU A 128 -0.66 12.50 -8.14
CA LEU A 128 -1.54 13.51 -8.75
C LEU A 128 -2.23 14.41 -7.71
N ASN A 129 -2.44 13.91 -6.49
CA ASN A 129 -3.02 14.70 -5.40
C ASN A 129 -2.04 15.69 -4.76
N LEU A 130 -0.75 15.63 -5.12
CA LEU A 130 0.26 16.57 -4.63
C LEU A 130 0.35 17.79 -5.56
N GLU A 131 -0.08 18.97 -5.11
CA GLU A 131 0.00 20.20 -5.94
C GLU A 131 1.44 20.51 -6.40
N ILE A 132 2.44 20.12 -5.62
CA ILE A 132 3.84 20.36 -5.95
C ILE A 132 4.34 19.57 -7.18
N THR A 133 3.64 18.50 -7.57
CA THR A 133 4.01 17.67 -8.73
C THR A 133 3.36 18.17 -10.03
N ARG A 134 2.64 19.30 -10.00
CA ARG A 134 1.90 19.87 -11.14
C ARG A 134 2.71 19.99 -12.43
N THR A 135 4.02 20.19 -12.34
CA THR A 135 4.92 20.28 -13.49
C THR A 135 5.05 18.97 -14.29
N ILE A 136 4.70 17.82 -13.70
CA ILE A 136 4.74 16.49 -14.33
C ILE A 136 3.36 15.79 -14.31
N HIS A 137 2.27 16.54 -14.05
CA HIS A 137 0.92 15.97 -13.97
C HIS A 137 0.46 15.34 -15.28
N THR A 138 0.85 15.88 -16.43
CA THR A 138 0.48 15.32 -17.74
C THR A 138 1.03 13.89 -17.90
N GLU A 139 2.30 13.67 -17.54
CA GLU A 139 2.96 12.38 -17.60
C GLU A 139 2.39 11.41 -16.56
N LEU A 140 2.09 11.89 -15.35
CA LEU A 140 1.44 11.11 -14.30
C LEU A 140 0.03 10.67 -14.71
N GLN A 141 -0.77 11.56 -15.29
CA GLN A 141 -2.12 11.26 -15.75
C GLN A 141 -2.10 10.25 -16.90
N THR A 142 -1.17 10.41 -17.85
CA THR A 142 -0.99 9.45 -18.94
C THR A 142 -0.66 8.06 -18.40
N ALA A 143 0.23 7.97 -17.41
CA ALA A 143 0.58 6.70 -16.78
C ALA A 143 -0.59 6.10 -15.97
N LEU A 144 -1.41 6.95 -15.32
CA LEU A 144 -2.63 6.52 -14.63
C LEU A 144 -3.62 5.92 -15.62
N ASP A 145 -3.96 6.64 -16.69
CA ASP A 145 -4.91 6.21 -17.71
C ASP A 145 -4.46 4.89 -18.35
N GLU A 146 -3.18 4.78 -18.73
CA GLU A 146 -2.62 3.54 -19.26
C GLU A 146 -2.75 2.37 -18.27
N THR A 147 -2.45 2.61 -16.99
CA THR A 147 -2.56 1.57 -15.95
C THR A 147 -4.01 1.16 -15.74
N GLU A 148 -4.95 2.10 -15.73
CA GLU A 148 -6.38 1.83 -15.63
C GLU A 148 -6.87 0.99 -16.81
N GLN A 149 -6.44 1.31 -18.05
CA GLN A 149 -6.78 0.52 -19.23
C GLN A 149 -6.26 -0.91 -19.12
N LEU A 150 -5.06 -1.14 -18.57
CA LEU A 150 -4.56 -2.49 -18.32
C LEU A 150 -5.49 -3.26 -17.36
N THR A 151 -6.06 -2.61 -16.34
CA THR A 151 -7.00 -3.26 -15.41
C THR A 151 -8.35 -3.64 -16.03
N LEU A 152 -8.65 -3.13 -17.22
CA LEU A 152 -9.91 -3.39 -17.95
C LEU A 152 -9.75 -4.47 -19.04
N LEU A 153 -8.54 -4.98 -19.24
CA LEU A 153 -8.30 -6.09 -20.15
C LEU A 153 -9.04 -7.35 -19.70
N ASN A 154 -9.41 -8.19 -20.68
CA ASN A 154 -9.95 -9.51 -20.39
C ASN A 154 -8.87 -10.42 -19.73
N PRO A 155 -9.26 -11.51 -19.05
CA PRO A 155 -8.33 -12.40 -18.36
C PRO A 155 -7.17 -12.91 -19.22
N GLU A 156 -7.43 -13.29 -20.48
CA GLU A 156 -6.42 -13.83 -21.40
C GLU A 156 -5.36 -12.79 -21.80
N ALA A 157 -5.75 -11.53 -21.89
CA ALA A 157 -4.86 -10.41 -22.16
C ALA A 157 -4.11 -9.97 -20.89
N LEU A 158 -4.78 -9.95 -19.73
CA LEU A 158 -4.15 -9.63 -18.44
C LEU A 158 -2.95 -10.52 -18.15
N ILE A 159 -3.07 -11.83 -18.35
CA ILE A 159 -2.00 -12.82 -18.11
C ILE A 159 -0.74 -12.52 -18.95
N LYS A 160 -0.88 -11.81 -20.07
CA LYS A 160 0.23 -11.47 -20.98
C LYS A 160 0.85 -10.10 -20.71
N VAL A 161 0.33 -9.34 -19.74
CA VAL A 161 0.85 -8.02 -19.40
C VAL A 161 2.24 -8.16 -18.79
N ASP A 162 3.22 -7.45 -19.37
CA ASP A 162 4.53 -7.28 -18.75
C ASP A 162 4.47 -6.24 -17.63
N VAL A 163 4.03 -6.70 -16.46
CA VAL A 163 3.91 -5.89 -15.25
C VAL A 163 5.25 -5.30 -14.83
N SER A 164 6.36 -6.01 -15.07
CA SER A 164 7.70 -5.57 -14.68
C SER A 164 8.13 -4.36 -15.52
N ALA A 165 7.93 -4.43 -16.84
CA ALA A 165 8.20 -3.31 -17.74
C ALA A 165 7.31 -2.09 -17.42
N HIS A 166 6.01 -2.33 -17.18
CA HIS A 166 5.09 -1.26 -16.81
C HIS A 166 5.46 -0.58 -15.49
N ARG A 167 5.79 -1.39 -14.46
CA ARG A 167 6.30 -0.90 -13.17
C ARG A 167 7.59 -0.10 -13.33
N ALA A 168 8.51 -0.53 -14.18
CA ALA A 168 9.76 0.18 -14.43
C ALA A 168 9.49 1.58 -15.02
N LYS A 169 8.56 1.70 -15.98
CA LYS A 169 8.12 2.99 -16.55
C LYS A 169 7.57 3.90 -15.46
N ILE A 170 6.62 3.41 -14.65
CA ILE A 170 6.00 4.22 -13.59
C ILE A 170 7.02 4.59 -12.51
N ASN A 171 7.94 3.69 -12.16
CA ASN A 171 8.97 3.97 -11.17
C ASN A 171 9.85 5.17 -11.54
N MET A 172 10.06 5.45 -12.84
CA MET A 172 10.79 6.66 -13.26
C MET A 172 10.04 7.93 -12.87
N LEU A 173 8.71 7.94 -13.05
CA LEU A 173 7.86 9.06 -12.63
C LEU A 173 7.81 9.19 -11.11
N LEU A 174 7.67 8.08 -10.38
CA LEU A 174 7.64 8.09 -8.91
C LEU A 174 8.97 8.60 -8.32
N LEU A 175 10.11 8.31 -8.96
CA LEU A 175 11.40 8.89 -8.56
C LEU A 175 11.44 10.42 -8.76
N GLN A 176 10.84 10.93 -9.84
CA GLN A 176 10.73 12.37 -10.06
C GLN A 176 9.83 13.03 -9.00
N VAL A 177 8.66 12.43 -8.72
CA VAL A 177 7.77 12.87 -7.64
C VAL A 177 8.50 12.93 -6.31
N SER A 178 9.20 11.84 -5.94
CA SER A 178 10.00 11.78 -4.72
C SER A 178 11.04 12.90 -4.66
N GLU A 179 11.77 13.16 -5.73
CA GLU A 179 12.81 14.21 -5.71
C GLU A 179 12.22 15.62 -5.58
N ILE A 180 11.09 15.90 -6.24
CA ILE A 180 10.37 17.18 -6.13
C ILE A 180 9.96 17.43 -4.67
N VAL A 181 9.25 16.47 -4.07
CA VAL A 181 8.73 16.60 -2.70
C VAL A 181 9.87 16.65 -1.68
N ARG A 182 10.87 15.75 -1.81
CA ARG A 182 12.00 15.70 -0.88
C ARG A 182 12.85 16.96 -0.96
N THR A 183 12.97 17.58 -2.13
CA THR A 183 13.68 18.86 -2.27
C THR A 183 12.94 20.00 -1.57
N ASP A 184 11.62 20.08 -1.70
CA ASP A 184 10.83 21.08 -0.99
C ASP A 184 10.82 20.86 0.53
N ALA A 185 10.67 19.61 0.98
CA ALA A 185 10.77 19.25 2.38
C ALA A 185 12.12 19.65 2.98
N ARG A 186 13.21 19.42 2.24
CA ARG A 186 14.57 19.80 2.66
C ARG A 186 14.80 21.30 2.69
N ARG A 187 14.22 22.07 1.77
CA ARG A 187 14.32 23.54 1.74
C ARG A 187 13.73 24.18 2.99
N LYS A 188 12.72 23.56 3.59
CA LYS A 188 12.07 24.02 4.83
C LYS A 188 12.90 23.74 6.09
N LEU A 189 14.05 23.07 5.97
CA LEU A 189 14.91 22.71 7.09
C LEU A 189 15.94 23.81 7.38
N LYS A 190 16.19 24.05 8.68
CA LYS A 190 17.27 24.93 9.14
C LYS A 190 18.62 24.21 9.29
N LYS A 191 18.62 22.88 9.26
CA LYS A 191 19.78 22.01 9.48
C LYS A 191 19.74 20.84 8.50
N SER A 192 20.91 20.29 8.18
CA SER A 192 21.03 19.07 7.38
C SER A 192 20.34 17.90 8.09
N THR A 193 19.52 17.15 7.35
CA THR A 193 18.87 15.91 7.84
C THR A 193 19.73 14.69 7.56
N LYS A 194 19.40 13.59 8.24
CA LYS A 194 20.02 12.30 7.94
C LYS A 194 19.63 11.87 6.52
N ASN A 195 20.65 11.61 5.70
CA ASN A 195 20.44 11.06 4.36
C ASN A 195 20.75 9.55 4.40
N PHE A 196 19.88 8.76 3.79
CA PHE A 196 20.04 7.32 3.66
C PHE A 196 20.08 6.95 2.18
N SER A 197 20.77 5.86 1.86
CA SER A 197 20.70 5.27 0.53
C SER A 197 19.42 4.45 0.39
N ARG A 198 18.97 4.25 -0.86
CA ARG A 198 17.96 3.24 -1.16
C ARG A 198 18.40 1.89 -0.58
N GLY A 199 17.47 1.17 0.03
CA GLY A 199 17.78 -0.14 0.63
C GLY A 199 18.64 -0.06 1.89
N ALA A 200 18.70 1.08 2.58
CA ALA A 200 19.49 1.21 3.79
C ALA A 200 19.08 0.17 4.84
N ASP A 201 20.06 -0.52 5.41
CA ASP A 201 19.87 -1.37 6.58
C ASP A 201 19.80 -0.49 7.83
N LEU A 202 18.60 -0.40 8.39
CA LEU A 202 18.28 0.37 9.59
C LEU A 202 17.61 -0.53 10.63
N MET A 203 17.84 -1.84 10.58
CA MET A 203 17.25 -2.78 11.52
C MET A 203 17.69 -2.44 12.94
N GLY A 204 16.73 -2.30 13.86
CA GLY A 204 16.99 -1.92 15.25
C GLY A 204 17.58 -0.52 15.44
N ALA A 205 17.60 0.33 14.40
CA ALA A 205 18.22 1.65 14.48
C ALA A 205 17.54 2.54 15.54
N LYS A 206 18.35 3.26 16.31
CA LYS A 206 17.88 4.21 17.33
C LYS A 206 17.70 5.60 16.70
N LEU A 207 16.49 5.87 16.22
CA LEU A 207 16.13 7.09 15.49
C LEU A 207 15.01 7.88 16.19
N LYS A 208 14.83 7.67 17.50
CA LYS A 208 13.88 8.45 18.32
C LYS A 208 14.13 9.95 18.16
N GLY A 209 13.07 10.70 17.84
CA GLY A 209 13.11 12.15 17.65
C GLY A 209 13.93 12.61 16.43
N ALA A 210 14.31 11.69 15.54
CA ALA A 210 15.09 12.05 14.37
C ALA A 210 14.28 12.91 13.40
N ASP A 211 14.91 13.95 12.88
CA ASP A 211 14.42 14.69 11.74
C ASP A 211 14.80 13.92 10.46
N LEU A 212 13.82 13.23 9.88
CA LEU A 212 13.93 12.44 8.65
C LEU A 212 13.11 13.07 7.52
N ARG A 213 12.81 14.36 7.63
CA ARG A 213 12.06 15.07 6.60
C ARG A 213 12.79 15.03 5.26
N GLY A 214 12.09 14.61 4.22
CA GLY A 214 12.66 14.44 2.89
C GLY A 214 13.68 13.29 2.75
N ALA A 215 13.75 12.36 3.71
CA ALA A 215 14.68 11.23 3.63
C ALA A 215 14.32 10.28 2.48
N ASN A 216 15.35 9.69 1.86
CA ASN A 216 15.16 8.54 0.96
C ASN A 216 15.18 7.26 1.79
N LEU A 217 14.02 6.67 2.03
CA LEU A 217 13.88 5.41 2.76
C LEU A 217 13.32 4.31 1.86
N ARG A 218 13.40 4.50 0.54
CA ARG A 218 12.91 3.55 -0.46
C ARG A 218 13.60 2.21 -0.27
N GLY A 219 12.83 1.16 -0.01
CA GLY A 219 13.34 -0.19 0.25
C GLY A 219 14.13 -0.36 1.55
N ALA A 220 14.15 0.63 2.46
CA ALA A 220 14.93 0.55 3.69
C ALA A 220 14.40 -0.55 4.62
N TYR A 221 15.30 -1.27 5.28
CA TYR A 221 14.95 -2.26 6.30
C TYR A 221 14.85 -1.57 7.66
N LEU A 222 13.65 -1.20 8.09
CA LEU A 222 13.38 -0.54 9.38
C LEU A 222 12.90 -1.51 10.47
N ILE A 223 13.14 -2.81 10.27
CA ILE A 223 12.64 -3.87 11.15
C ILE A 223 13.09 -3.60 12.59
N ALA A 224 12.13 -3.52 13.51
CA ALA A 224 12.36 -3.21 14.93
C ALA A 224 13.11 -1.89 15.22
N ALA A 225 13.18 -0.96 14.27
CA ALA A 225 13.78 0.36 14.49
C ALA A 225 12.93 1.22 15.45
N ASP A 226 13.59 2.06 16.24
CA ASP A 226 12.95 3.03 17.13
C ASP A 226 12.81 4.38 16.41
N LEU A 227 11.63 4.67 15.88
CA LEU A 227 11.26 5.92 15.20
C LEU A 227 10.29 6.76 16.05
N ARG A 228 10.22 6.52 17.37
CA ARG A 228 9.33 7.29 18.24
C ARG A 228 9.59 8.78 18.11
N ASP A 229 8.54 9.58 18.06
CA ASP A 229 8.62 11.04 17.95
C ASP A 229 9.42 11.56 16.73
N ALA A 230 9.75 10.70 15.74
CA ALA A 230 10.49 11.10 14.55
C ALA A 230 9.60 11.87 13.56
N ASP A 231 10.20 12.76 12.76
CA ASP A 231 9.50 13.51 11.73
C ASP A 231 9.86 12.97 10.34
N LEU A 232 8.92 12.27 9.69
CA LEU A 232 9.09 11.63 8.38
C LEU A 232 8.37 12.39 7.25
N ARG A 233 7.93 13.64 7.47
CA ARG A 233 7.22 14.40 6.44
C ARG A 233 8.06 14.54 5.16
N GLY A 234 7.47 14.21 4.02
CA GLY A 234 8.11 14.21 2.71
C GLY A 234 9.14 13.09 2.49
N ALA A 235 9.28 12.12 3.40
CA ALA A 235 10.14 10.96 3.18
C ALA A 235 9.52 10.01 2.14
N ASP A 236 10.34 9.42 1.26
CA ASP A 236 9.91 8.37 0.31
C ASP A 236 10.00 7.00 1.00
N LEU A 237 8.84 6.34 1.15
CA LEU A 237 8.69 5.07 1.87
C LEU A 237 8.35 3.87 0.99
N ILE A 238 8.44 3.97 -0.36
CA ILE A 238 8.13 2.82 -1.23
C ILE A 238 8.98 1.62 -0.85
N GLY A 239 8.32 0.51 -0.51
CA GLY A 239 8.96 -0.76 -0.20
C GLY A 239 9.77 -0.77 1.09
N ALA A 240 9.70 0.27 1.92
CA ALA A 240 10.33 0.25 3.24
C ALA A 240 9.66 -0.81 4.14
N ASP A 241 10.47 -1.59 4.85
CA ASP A 241 10.00 -2.67 5.72
C ASP A 241 9.82 -2.16 7.15
N PHE A 242 8.56 -2.00 7.56
CA PHE A 242 8.16 -1.46 8.87
C PHE A 242 7.83 -2.54 9.91
N ARG A 243 8.18 -3.81 9.67
CA ARG A 243 7.87 -4.89 10.62
C ARG A 243 8.43 -4.57 12.00
N ASP A 244 7.54 -4.47 12.98
CA ASP A 244 7.87 -4.18 14.38
C ASP A 244 8.56 -2.84 14.64
N THR A 245 8.63 -1.93 13.65
CA THR A 245 9.11 -0.55 13.82
C THR A 245 8.22 0.21 14.81
N ASP A 246 8.83 0.95 15.73
CA ASP A 246 8.11 1.76 16.71
C ASP A 246 7.92 3.21 16.22
N LEU A 247 6.70 3.53 15.81
CA LEU A 247 6.27 4.82 15.26
C LEU A 247 5.46 5.65 16.27
N ARG A 248 5.43 5.29 17.56
CA ARG A 248 4.64 6.03 18.56
C ARG A 248 5.05 7.50 18.61
N GLY A 249 4.09 8.41 18.40
CA GLY A 249 4.33 9.85 18.32
C GLY A 249 5.05 10.35 17.05
N ALA A 250 5.40 9.46 16.11
CA ALA A 250 6.03 9.86 14.85
C ALA A 250 5.07 10.64 13.95
N ASN A 251 5.61 11.52 13.11
CA ASN A 251 4.84 12.30 12.15
C ASN A 251 5.09 11.82 10.71
N LEU A 252 4.13 11.08 10.16
CA LEU A 252 4.14 10.58 8.78
C LEU A 252 3.07 11.26 7.91
N ALA A 253 2.43 12.33 8.37
CA ALA A 253 1.25 12.92 7.71
C ALA A 253 1.47 13.34 6.25
N GLU A 254 2.70 13.67 5.89
CA GLU A 254 3.12 14.07 4.53
C GLU A 254 4.17 13.09 3.96
N ALA A 255 4.34 11.91 4.55
CA ALA A 255 5.22 10.89 3.99
C ALA A 255 4.65 10.36 2.68
N LEU A 256 5.53 10.03 1.73
CA LEU A 256 5.15 9.60 0.40
C LEU A 256 5.06 8.09 0.30
N PHE A 257 4.04 7.64 -0.41
CA PHE A 257 3.89 6.27 -0.87
C PHE A 257 3.85 5.24 0.25
N LEU A 258 3.31 5.66 1.40
CA LEU A 258 3.06 4.82 2.54
C LEU A 258 1.77 4.03 2.33
N THR A 259 1.81 2.75 2.69
CA THR A 259 0.70 1.81 2.48
C THR A 259 0.08 1.39 3.80
N GLN A 260 -1.18 0.94 3.77
CA GLN A 260 -1.85 0.41 4.96
C GLN A 260 -1.11 -0.82 5.51
N ALA A 261 -0.59 -1.67 4.62
CA ALA A 261 0.21 -2.84 5.00
C ALA A 261 1.44 -2.48 5.87
N GLN A 262 2.19 -1.44 5.47
CA GLN A 262 3.34 -0.96 6.25
C GLN A 262 2.93 -0.46 7.63
N ILE A 263 1.83 0.29 7.71
CA ILE A 263 1.29 0.80 8.97
C ILE A 263 0.78 -0.33 9.88
N ASN A 264 0.09 -1.32 9.31
CA ASN A 264 -0.37 -2.49 10.04
C ASN A 264 0.79 -3.34 10.59
N ALA A 265 1.95 -3.33 9.93
CA ALA A 265 3.13 -4.07 10.37
C ALA A 265 3.89 -3.40 11.53
N ALA A 266 3.72 -2.09 11.69
CA ALA A 266 4.39 -1.26 12.69
C ALA A 266 3.63 -1.20 14.03
N LYS A 267 4.28 -0.60 15.02
CA LYS A 267 3.71 -0.25 16.32
C LYS A 267 3.51 1.25 16.37
N GLY A 268 2.30 1.72 16.64
CA GLY A 268 1.99 3.14 16.79
C GLY A 268 0.98 3.36 17.90
N ASN A 269 0.50 4.59 18.02
CA ASN A 269 -0.53 4.97 18.98
C ASN A 269 -1.32 6.18 18.46
N THR A 270 -2.24 6.70 19.27
CA THR A 270 -3.09 7.86 18.92
C THR A 270 -2.31 9.15 18.64
N LEU A 271 -1.03 9.23 19.03
CA LEU A 271 -0.16 10.38 18.75
C LEU A 271 0.59 10.24 17.42
N THR A 272 0.64 9.04 16.84
CA THR A 272 1.23 8.81 15.52
C THR A 272 0.37 9.49 14.45
N LYS A 273 0.96 10.39 13.67
CA LYS A 273 0.25 11.12 12.60
C LYS A 273 0.42 10.39 11.28
N LEU A 274 -0.68 10.04 10.64
CA LEU A 274 -0.72 9.31 9.36
C LEU A 274 -1.24 10.22 8.22
N PRO A 275 -0.90 9.91 6.96
CA PRO A 275 -1.58 10.48 5.81
C PRO A 275 -3.09 10.21 5.88
N ALA A 276 -3.90 11.17 5.42
CA ALA A 276 -5.38 11.08 5.51
C ALA A 276 -6.00 9.86 4.81
N ALA A 277 -5.30 9.29 3.82
CA ALA A 277 -5.76 8.11 3.10
C ALA A 277 -5.67 6.81 3.92
N LEU A 278 -4.83 6.78 4.97
CA LEU A 278 -4.54 5.60 5.77
C LEU A 278 -5.32 5.61 7.09
N LEU A 279 -5.67 4.41 7.55
CA LEU A 279 -6.39 4.18 8.80
C LEU A 279 -5.42 3.85 9.92
N CYS A 280 -5.74 4.32 11.13
CA CYS A 280 -5.08 3.86 12.35
C CYS A 280 -5.46 2.39 12.59
N PRO A 281 -4.50 1.47 12.73
CA PRO A 281 -4.80 0.08 13.04
C PRO A 281 -5.44 -0.09 14.41
N ASP A 282 -6.45 -0.94 14.54
CA ASP A 282 -7.17 -1.16 15.80
C ASP A 282 -6.24 -1.56 16.96
N HIS A 283 -5.22 -2.37 16.66
CA HIS A 283 -4.25 -2.85 17.64
C HIS A 283 -3.29 -1.77 18.18
N TRP A 284 -3.35 -0.54 17.66
CA TRP A 284 -2.60 0.60 18.22
C TRP A 284 -3.31 1.25 19.41
N HIS A 285 -4.60 0.96 19.62
CA HIS A 285 -5.35 1.50 20.75
C HIS A 285 -5.13 0.73 22.06
N SER A 286 -4.44 -0.41 22.00
CA SER A 286 -4.34 -1.36 23.10
C SER A 286 -3.15 -1.15 24.04
N HIS A 287 -2.28 -0.14 23.82
CA HIS A 287 -1.01 0.04 24.56
C HIS A 287 -0.58 1.49 24.79
#